data_AF-A0A2M7TGI4-F1
#
_entry.id   AF-A0A2M7TGI4-F1
#
_cell.length_a   1.000
_cell.length_b   1.000
_cell.length_c   1.000
_cell.angle_alpha   90.00
_cell.angle_beta   90.00
_cell.angle_gamma   90.00
#
_symmetry.space_group_name_H-M   'P 1'
#
loop_
_entity.id
_entity.type
_entity.pdbx_description
1 polymer ?
#
loop_
_entity_poly.entity_id
_entity_poly.type
_entity_poly.pdbx_seq_one_letter_code
_entity_poly.pdbx_strand_id
1 'polypeptide(L)'
;MPDARNVLEEQLRKGGSRLPVGLPWQLLIFSFAILGLMLASYFGMIFGYKPYLNSQISGVNAQIKESEKIINSEQQKNLTNIYSQLINIQDLLDSHVITSTLFDELEKSTYPQIYYTGLNLSLSEKKLELQGISQDYVTLVRQLDSFKNSQLFGDVIFDSAKSTADGISFSTRVVLLPDKLK
;
A
#
# COMPACT_ATOMS: atom_id res chain seq x y z
N MET A 1 29.38 85.40 -80.25
CA MET A 1 29.54 83.92 -80.21
C MET A 1 29.79 83.53 -78.77
N PRO A 2 28.84 82.87 -78.07
CA PRO A 2 29.01 82.45 -76.68
C PRO A 2 29.73 81.09 -76.61
N ASP A 3 30.71 81.00 -75.72
CA ASP A 3 31.58 79.84 -75.51
C ASP A 3 30.79 78.58 -75.13
N ALA A 4 30.82 77.58 -76.00
CA ALA A 4 30.12 76.30 -75.81
C ALA A 4 30.64 75.49 -74.61
N ARG A 5 31.83 75.82 -74.09
CA ARG A 5 32.46 75.14 -72.94
C ARG A 5 31.77 75.46 -71.61
N ASN A 6 31.38 76.71 -71.39
CA ASN A 6 30.71 77.11 -70.14
C ASN A 6 29.30 76.53 -70.02
N VAL A 7 28.61 76.35 -71.16
CA VAL A 7 27.26 75.76 -71.18
C VAL A 7 27.30 74.27 -70.83
N LEU A 8 28.34 73.56 -71.25
CA LEU A 8 28.53 72.14 -70.95
C LEU A 8 28.86 71.91 -69.47
N GLU A 9 29.67 72.76 -68.84
CA GLU A 9 29.96 72.66 -67.40
C GLU A 9 28.75 72.97 -66.53
N GLU A 10 27.92 73.96 -66.92
CA GLU A 10 26.68 74.28 -66.20
C GLU A 10 25.65 73.13 -66.30
N GLN A 11 25.61 72.43 -67.44
CA GLN A 11 24.71 71.28 -67.66
C GLN A 11 25.17 70.03 -66.89
N LEU A 12 26.49 69.79 -66.79
CA LEU A 12 27.05 68.69 -66.01
C LEU A 12 26.87 68.90 -64.50
N ARG A 13 26.92 70.14 -64.01
CA ARG A 13 26.63 70.47 -62.60
C ARG A 13 25.15 70.31 -62.23
N LYS A 14 24.24 70.44 -63.20
CA LYS A 14 22.78 70.33 -63.01
C LYS A 14 22.25 68.89 -63.19
N GLY A 15 23.02 68.00 -63.81
CA GLY A 15 22.68 66.60 -64.05
C GLY A 15 22.94 65.63 -62.89
N GLY A 16 23.43 66.13 -61.75
CA GLY A 16 23.54 65.38 -60.50
C GLY A 16 22.16 65.16 -59.90
N SER A 17 21.42 64.22 -60.50
CA SER A 17 20.11 63.78 -60.04
C SER A 17 20.21 63.32 -58.60
N ARG A 18 19.83 64.21 -57.66
CA ARG A 18 19.43 63.82 -56.32
C ARG A 18 18.19 62.96 -56.49
N LEU A 19 18.39 61.66 -56.71
CA LEU A 19 17.33 60.68 -56.59
C LEU A 19 16.60 61.00 -55.28
N PRO A 20 15.27 61.17 -55.27
CA PRO A 20 14.53 61.40 -54.05
C PRO A 20 14.66 60.14 -53.19
N VAL A 21 15.72 60.10 -52.38
CA VAL A 21 15.98 59.12 -51.31
C VAL A 21 14.96 59.22 -50.17
N GLY A 22 13.80 59.83 -50.41
CA GLY A 22 12.70 59.87 -49.46
C GLY A 22 12.00 58.53 -49.41
N LEU A 23 11.31 58.15 -50.47
CA LEU A 23 10.28 57.11 -50.38
C LEU A 23 10.81 55.65 -50.29
N PRO A 24 11.68 55.15 -51.19
CA PRO A 24 12.17 53.76 -51.10
C PRO A 24 13.11 53.53 -49.92
N TRP A 25 13.86 54.55 -49.50
CA TRP A 25 14.75 54.47 -48.34
C TRP A 25 13.96 54.49 -47.01
N GLN A 26 12.91 55.30 -46.92
CA GLN A 26 11.97 55.27 -45.79
C GLN A 26 11.25 53.93 -45.70
N LEU A 27 10.83 53.34 -46.82
CA LEU A 27 10.22 52.02 -46.85
C LEU A 27 11.21 50.91 -46.45
N LEU A 28 12.48 51.01 -46.86
CA LEU A 28 13.53 50.09 -46.41
C LEU A 28 13.77 50.18 -44.90
N ILE A 29 13.89 51.38 -44.35
CA ILE A 29 14.06 51.58 -42.90
C ILE A 29 12.83 51.07 -42.14
N PHE A 30 11.62 51.34 -42.65
CA PHE A 30 10.38 50.88 -42.05
C PHE A 30 10.28 49.34 -42.09
N SER A 31 10.63 48.72 -43.21
CA SER A 31 10.70 47.26 -43.34
C SER A 31 11.73 46.66 -42.38
N PHE A 32 12.89 47.29 -42.23
CA PHE A 32 13.94 46.80 -41.32
C PHE A 32 13.56 47.01 -39.85
N ALA A 33 12.85 48.08 -39.53
CA ALA A 33 12.30 48.33 -38.20
C ALA A 33 11.25 47.27 -37.83
N ILE A 34 10.35 46.93 -38.75
CA ILE A 34 9.37 45.85 -38.54
C ILE A 34 10.06 44.49 -38.38
N LEU A 35 11.05 44.19 -39.22
CA LEU A 35 11.85 42.96 -39.12
C LEU A 35 12.56 42.87 -37.77
N GLY A 36 13.18 43.96 -37.33
CA GLY A 36 13.85 44.04 -36.02
C GLY A 36 12.88 43.83 -34.86
N LEU A 37 11.67 44.39 -34.94
CA LEU A 37 10.63 44.24 -33.93
C LEU A 37 10.09 42.80 -33.88
N MET A 38 9.93 42.15 -35.05
CA MET A 38 9.58 40.73 -35.12
C MET A 38 10.67 39.84 -34.51
N LEU A 39 11.95 40.08 -34.83
CA LEU A 39 13.06 39.33 -34.25
C LEU A 39 13.12 39.55 -32.73
N ALA A 40 13.03 40.78 -32.26
CA ALA A 40 13.04 41.09 -30.84
C ALA A 40 11.89 40.39 -30.10
N SER A 41 10.69 40.36 -30.67
CA SER A 41 9.55 39.63 -30.11
C SER A 41 9.79 38.11 -30.09
N TYR A 42 10.35 37.55 -31.17
CA TYR A 42 10.64 36.12 -31.27
C TYR A 42 11.71 35.68 -30.26
N PHE A 43 12.80 36.44 -30.15
CA PHE A 43 13.86 36.18 -29.17
C PHE A 43 13.38 36.41 -27.74
N GLY A 44 12.58 37.46 -27.49
CA GLY A 44 11.97 37.71 -26.18
C GLY A 44 11.07 36.56 -25.72
N MET A 45 10.31 35.98 -26.65
CA MET A 45 9.45 34.82 -26.34
C MET A 45 10.27 33.56 -26.04
N ILE A 46 11.35 33.30 -26.80
CA ILE A 46 12.19 32.12 -26.58
C ILE A 46 13.00 32.22 -25.27
N PHE A 47 13.60 33.37 -25.01
CA PHE A 47 14.43 33.58 -23.82
C PHE A 47 13.62 33.82 -22.55
N GLY A 48 12.42 34.40 -22.64
CA GLY A 48 11.58 34.67 -21.45
C GLY A 48 10.66 33.51 -21.08
N TYR A 49 10.04 32.84 -22.06
CA TYR A 49 8.94 31.90 -21.80
C TYR A 49 9.42 30.52 -21.37
N LYS A 50 10.51 30.01 -21.98
CA LYS A 50 11.09 28.70 -21.65
C LYS A 50 11.62 28.59 -20.21
N PRO A 51 12.43 29.52 -19.69
CA PRO A 51 12.92 29.43 -18.31
C PRO A 51 11.81 29.66 -17.29
N TYR A 52 10.79 30.45 -17.59
CA TYR A 52 9.63 30.65 -16.72
C TYR A 52 8.81 29.36 -16.57
N LEU A 53 8.52 28.65 -17.67
CA LEU A 53 7.85 27.35 -17.62
C LEU A 53 8.69 26.30 -16.88
N ASN A 54 10.00 26.25 -17.15
CA ASN A 54 10.90 25.31 -16.47
C ASN A 54 11.01 25.58 -14.96
N SER A 55 10.95 26.85 -14.53
CA SER A 55 10.96 27.21 -13.11
C SER A 55 9.70 26.74 -12.39
N GLN A 56 8.53 26.85 -13.02
CA GLN A 56 7.28 26.32 -12.47
C GLN A 56 7.30 24.80 -12.36
N ILE A 57 7.78 24.09 -13.39
CA ILE A 57 7.92 22.63 -13.36
C ILE A 57 8.91 22.19 -12.27
N SER A 58 10.03 22.91 -12.13
CA SER A 58 11.02 22.64 -11.09
C SER A 58 10.46 22.88 -9.68
N GLY A 59 9.67 23.94 -9.49
CA GLY A 59 9.00 24.24 -8.23
C GLY A 59 7.96 23.18 -7.83
N VAL A 60 7.14 22.73 -8.80
CA VAL A 60 6.16 21.66 -8.57
C VAL A 60 6.86 20.33 -8.28
N ASN A 61 7.92 19.98 -9.02
CA ASN A 61 8.70 18.76 -8.73
C ASN A 61 9.41 18.83 -7.37
N ALA A 62 9.83 20.01 -6.92
CA ALA A 62 10.40 20.19 -5.59
C ALA A 62 9.35 19.96 -4.50
N GLN A 63 8.12 20.48 -4.67
CA GLN A 63 7.01 20.27 -3.73
C GLN A 63 6.55 18.79 -3.68
N ILE A 64 6.56 18.10 -4.82
CA ILE A 64 6.29 16.65 -4.87
C ILE A 64 7.37 15.89 -4.10
N LYS A 65 8.65 16.18 -4.32
CA LYS A 65 9.77 15.55 -3.59
C LYS A 65 9.77 15.88 -2.09
N GLU A 66 9.34 17.08 -1.70
CA GLU A 66 9.13 17.46 -0.30
C GLU A 66 8.02 16.62 0.33
N SER A 67 6.90 16.42 -0.38
CA SER A 67 5.76 15.62 0.06
C SER A 67 6.09 14.12 0.13
N GLU A 68 6.88 13.61 -0.82
CA GLU A 68 7.39 12.24 -0.81
C GLU A 68 8.40 11.99 0.32
N LYS A 69 9.17 13.01 0.74
CA LYS A 69 10.01 12.93 1.95
C LYS A 69 9.19 12.85 3.24
N ILE A 70 8.00 13.45 3.27
CA ILE A 70 7.09 13.39 4.42
C ILE A 70 6.48 11.98 4.54
N ILE A 71 6.22 11.31 3.42
CA ILE A 71 5.81 9.89 3.40
C ILE A 71 7.08 9.02 3.42
N ASN A 72 7.72 9.00 4.57
CA ASN A 72 8.90 8.18 4.80
C ASN A 72 8.53 6.70 4.61
N SER A 73 9.34 5.93 3.87
CA SER A 73 9.14 4.49 3.62
C SER A 73 8.94 3.68 4.92
N GLU A 74 9.43 4.23 6.02
CA GLU A 74 9.19 3.78 7.39
C GLU A 74 7.72 3.80 7.82
N GLN A 75 6.93 4.83 7.45
CA GLN A 75 5.50 4.90 7.76
C GLN A 75 4.69 3.87 6.96
N GLN A 76 5.08 3.62 5.70
CA GLN A 76 4.44 2.61 4.86
C GLN A 76 4.74 1.20 5.38
N LYS A 77 5.98 0.93 5.81
CA LYS A 77 6.36 -0.32 6.47
C LYS A 77 5.68 -0.50 7.83
N ASN A 78 5.53 0.57 8.60
CA ASN A 78 4.82 0.55 9.88
C ASN A 78 3.32 0.25 9.71
N LEU A 79 2.67 0.82 8.69
CA LEU A 79 1.29 0.47 8.35
C LEU A 79 1.14 -1.02 8.04
N THR A 80 1.98 -1.56 7.15
CA THR A 80 1.95 -3.00 6.82
C THR A 80 2.19 -3.88 8.06
N ASN A 81 3.13 -3.50 8.93
CA ASN A 81 3.39 -4.22 10.18
C ASN A 81 2.20 -4.17 11.14
N ILE A 82 1.55 -3.01 11.27
CA ILE A 82 0.35 -2.83 12.10
C ILE A 82 -0.79 -3.70 11.54
N TYR A 83 -1.04 -3.67 10.24
CA TYR A 83 -2.05 -4.53 9.61
C TYR A 83 -1.79 -6.02 9.87
N SER A 84 -0.55 -6.49 9.71
CA SER A 84 -0.19 -7.88 10.01
C SER A 84 -0.36 -8.23 11.49
N GLN A 85 -0.05 -7.29 12.40
CA GLN A 85 -0.27 -7.49 13.84
C GLN A 85 -1.76 -7.54 14.19
N LEU A 86 -2.60 -6.70 13.57
CA LEU A 86 -4.05 -6.72 13.78
C LEU A 86 -4.68 -8.03 13.31
N ILE A 87 -4.26 -8.58 12.17
CA ILE A 87 -4.76 -9.87 11.67
C ILE A 87 -4.39 -10.99 12.65
N ASN A 88 -3.14 -11.04 13.11
CA ASN A 88 -2.73 -12.05 14.09
C ASN A 88 -3.52 -11.93 15.41
N ILE A 89 -3.81 -10.71 15.85
CA ILE A 89 -4.63 -10.46 17.05
C ILE A 89 -6.07 -10.92 16.81
N GLN A 90 -6.64 -10.64 15.64
CA GLN A 90 -7.99 -11.09 15.26
C GLN A 90 -8.09 -12.62 15.28
N ASP A 91 -7.13 -13.33 14.68
CA ASP A 91 -7.10 -14.80 14.69
C ASP A 91 -6.98 -15.38 16.11
N LEU A 92 -6.20 -14.72 16.97
CA LEU A 92 -6.08 -15.09 18.39
C LEU A 92 -7.37 -14.83 19.17
N LEU A 93 -8.08 -13.72 18.90
CA LEU A 93 -9.34 -13.39 19.57
C LEU A 93 -10.49 -14.29 19.11
N ASP A 94 -10.56 -14.62 17.82
CA ASP A 94 -11.56 -15.54 17.28
C ASP A 94 -11.35 -16.96 17.81
N SER A 95 -10.10 -17.39 18.04
CA SER A 95 -9.80 -18.67 18.68
C SER A 95 -9.98 -18.67 20.21
N HIS A 96 -9.89 -17.50 20.87
CA HIS A 96 -10.04 -17.37 22.32
C HIS A 96 -11.48 -17.66 22.81
N VAL A 97 -12.50 -17.16 22.10
CA VAL A 97 -13.91 -17.38 22.47
C VAL A 97 -14.24 -18.88 22.48
N ILE A 98 -13.79 -19.59 21.44
CA ILE A 98 -14.01 -21.03 21.30
C ILE A 98 -13.29 -21.81 22.42
N THR A 99 -12.07 -21.41 22.74
CA THR A 99 -11.26 -22.11 23.75
C THR A 99 -11.82 -21.93 25.16
N SER A 100 -12.28 -20.73 25.52
CA SER A 100 -12.88 -20.47 26.84
C SER A 100 -14.13 -21.30 27.09
N THR A 101 -15.07 -21.34 26.14
CA THR A 101 -16.30 -22.14 26.28
C THR A 101 -16.01 -23.64 26.35
N LEU A 102 -14.99 -24.10 25.61
CA LEU A 102 -14.55 -25.50 25.69
C LEU A 102 -13.97 -25.86 27.05
N PHE A 103 -13.16 -24.98 27.64
CA PHE A 103 -12.58 -25.20 28.97
C PHE A 103 -13.66 -25.24 30.07
N ASP A 104 -14.63 -24.33 30.04
CA ASP A 104 -15.74 -24.33 31.01
C ASP A 104 -16.54 -25.63 30.98
N GLU A 105 -16.74 -26.19 29.78
CA GLU A 105 -17.54 -27.41 29.58
C GLU A 105 -16.75 -28.68 29.89
N LEU A 106 -15.45 -28.67 29.60
CA LEU A 106 -14.51 -29.67 30.11
C LEU A 106 -14.52 -29.68 31.63
N GLU A 107 -14.38 -28.53 32.29
CA GLU A 107 -14.36 -28.44 33.76
C GLU A 107 -15.64 -29.01 34.38
N LYS A 108 -16.82 -28.66 33.85
CA LYS A 108 -18.11 -29.19 34.33
C LYS A 108 -18.27 -30.69 34.10
N SER A 109 -17.76 -31.20 32.98
CA SER A 109 -17.92 -32.61 32.59
C SER A 109 -16.82 -33.53 33.10
N THR A 110 -15.77 -33.00 33.74
CA THR A 110 -14.63 -33.80 34.21
C THR A 110 -14.95 -34.48 35.53
N TYR A 111 -14.82 -35.80 35.57
CA TYR A 111 -14.94 -36.54 36.83
C TYR A 111 -13.77 -36.20 37.78
N PRO A 112 -14.01 -36.04 39.10
CA PRO A 112 -12.97 -35.68 40.09
C PRO A 112 -11.77 -36.63 40.17
N GLN A 113 -11.91 -37.84 39.62
CA GLN A 113 -10.91 -38.91 39.62
C GLN A 113 -10.14 -39.02 38.30
N ILE A 114 -10.19 -37.95 37.48
CA ILE A 114 -9.49 -37.83 36.20
C ILE A 114 -8.66 -36.55 36.21
N TYR A 115 -7.42 -36.68 35.77
CA TYR A 115 -6.51 -35.55 35.58
C TYR A 115 -6.01 -35.55 34.14
N TYR A 116 -6.17 -34.43 33.43
CA TYR A 116 -5.61 -34.27 32.10
C TYR A 116 -4.15 -33.85 32.18
N THR A 117 -3.31 -34.52 31.39
CA THR A 117 -1.89 -34.25 31.26
C THR A 117 -1.56 -33.51 29.97
N GLY A 118 -2.45 -33.59 28.98
CA GLY A 118 -2.29 -32.91 27.70
C GLY A 118 -3.62 -32.63 27.01
N LEU A 119 -3.71 -31.45 26.41
CA LEU A 119 -4.83 -31.03 25.59
C LEU A 119 -4.28 -30.45 24.29
N ASN A 120 -4.73 -30.96 23.15
CA ASN A 120 -4.37 -30.44 21.84
C ASN A 120 -5.64 -30.13 21.04
N LEU A 121 -5.90 -28.84 20.82
CA LEU A 121 -7.07 -28.34 20.12
C LEU A 121 -6.67 -27.86 18.71
N SER A 122 -7.23 -28.50 17.68
CA SER A 122 -7.10 -28.06 16.30
C SER A 122 -8.45 -27.55 15.78
N LEU A 123 -8.61 -26.23 15.74
CA LEU A 123 -9.81 -25.58 15.19
C LEU A 123 -9.97 -25.83 13.69
N SER A 124 -8.86 -25.85 12.95
CA SER A 124 -8.84 -26.13 11.50
C SER A 124 -9.37 -27.53 11.17
N GLU A 125 -9.03 -28.53 12.00
CA GLU A 125 -9.51 -29.90 11.83
C GLU A 125 -10.76 -30.23 12.66
N LYS A 126 -11.22 -29.30 13.50
CA LYS A 126 -12.34 -29.48 14.45
C LYS A 126 -12.12 -30.69 15.36
N LYS A 127 -10.88 -30.90 15.80
CA LYS A 127 -10.47 -32.02 16.64
C LYS A 127 -9.89 -31.53 17.96
N LEU A 128 -10.27 -32.22 19.02
CA LEU A 128 -9.72 -32.06 20.35
C LEU A 128 -9.11 -33.39 20.77
N GLU A 129 -7.81 -33.41 21.04
CA GLU A 129 -7.13 -34.57 21.62
C GLU A 129 -6.89 -34.33 23.10
N LEU A 130 -7.33 -35.28 23.92
CA LEU A 130 -7.20 -35.26 25.37
C LEU A 130 -6.36 -36.45 25.81
N GLN A 131 -5.34 -36.16 26.61
CA GLN A 131 -4.53 -37.15 27.29
C GLN A 131 -4.68 -36.93 28.79
N GLY A 132 -4.85 -38.02 29.53
CA GLY A 132 -5.05 -37.94 30.97
C GLY A 132 -4.79 -39.25 31.68
N ILE A 133 -4.92 -39.19 33.00
CA ILE A 133 -4.80 -40.32 33.92
C ILE A 133 -6.12 -40.43 34.68
N SER A 134 -6.69 -41.62 34.70
CA SER A 134 -7.90 -41.96 35.45
C SER A 134 -7.56 -42.95 36.56
N GLN A 135 -8.30 -42.92 37.65
CA GLN A 135 -8.09 -43.84 38.78
C GLN A 135 -8.40 -45.30 38.40
N ASP A 136 -9.43 -45.55 37.59
CA ASP A 136 -9.82 -46.88 37.13
C ASP A 136 -10.53 -46.86 35.77
N TYR A 137 -10.67 -48.04 35.15
CA TYR A 137 -11.33 -48.18 33.84
C TYR A 137 -12.81 -47.76 33.89
N VAL A 138 -13.46 -47.92 35.05
CA VAL A 138 -14.87 -47.60 35.23
C VAL A 138 -15.10 -46.09 35.17
N THR A 139 -14.19 -45.31 35.74
CA THR A 139 -14.19 -43.85 35.72
C THR A 139 -13.89 -43.33 34.31
N LEU A 140 -12.93 -43.96 33.62
CA LEU A 140 -12.66 -43.65 32.21
C LEU A 140 -13.89 -43.86 31.32
N VAL A 141 -14.56 -45.01 31.44
CA VAL A 141 -15.76 -45.31 30.66
C VAL A 141 -16.88 -44.30 30.98
N ARG A 142 -17.07 -43.95 32.25
CA ARG A 142 -18.05 -42.92 32.66
C ARG A 142 -17.73 -41.54 32.08
N GLN A 143 -16.45 -41.15 32.01
CA GLN A 143 -16.04 -39.90 31.39
C GLN A 143 -16.33 -39.89 29.88
N LEU A 144 -16.02 -40.98 29.18
CA LEU A 144 -16.30 -41.11 27.75
C LEU A 144 -17.81 -41.08 27.46
N ASP A 145 -18.63 -41.64 28.35
CA ASP A 145 -20.09 -41.57 28.25
C ASP A 145 -20.61 -40.14 28.49
N SER A 146 -20.04 -39.41 29.46
CA SER A 146 -20.35 -37.99 29.67
C SER A 146 -20.02 -37.14 28.45
N PHE A 147 -18.90 -37.42 27.76
CA PHE A 147 -18.54 -36.74 26.52
C PHE A 147 -19.49 -37.05 25.36
N LYS A 148 -19.95 -38.31 25.24
CA LYS A 148 -20.96 -38.67 24.22
C LYS A 148 -22.33 -38.02 24.47
N ASN A 149 -22.67 -37.77 25.73
CA ASN A 149 -23.94 -37.16 26.11
C ASN A 149 -23.91 -35.61 26.11
N SER A 150 -22.75 -35.00 25.88
CA SER A 150 -22.61 -33.54 25.76
C SER A 150 -23.13 -33.04 24.42
N GLN A 151 -23.78 -31.87 24.41
CA GLN A 151 -24.22 -31.21 23.17
C GLN A 151 -23.10 -30.57 22.36
N LEU A 152 -21.90 -30.42 22.95
CA LEU A 152 -20.75 -29.74 22.33
C LEU A 152 -19.78 -30.71 21.65
N PHE A 153 -19.71 -31.93 22.16
CA PHE A 153 -18.83 -32.97 21.67
C PHE A 153 -19.62 -33.88 20.71
N GLY A 154 -19.10 -34.08 19.51
CA GLY A 154 -19.64 -35.02 18.54
C GLY A 154 -19.12 -36.43 18.78
N ASP A 155 -18.53 -37.03 17.76
CA ASP A 155 -17.95 -38.36 17.89
C ASP A 155 -16.72 -38.36 18.82
N VAL A 156 -16.76 -39.26 19.80
CA VAL A 156 -15.67 -39.55 20.73
C VAL A 156 -14.96 -40.82 20.26
N ILE A 157 -13.71 -40.66 19.82
CA ILE A 157 -12.81 -41.72 19.39
C ILE A 157 -11.85 -42.01 20.54
N PHE A 158 -11.82 -43.27 20.97
CA PHE A 158 -10.87 -43.73 21.98
C PHE A 158 -9.64 -44.32 21.28
N ASP A 159 -8.45 -43.75 21.53
CA ASP A 159 -7.23 -44.22 20.88
C ASP A 159 -6.58 -45.36 21.67
N SER A 160 -6.31 -45.13 22.97
CA SER A 160 -5.66 -46.14 23.81
C SER A 160 -5.83 -45.87 25.31
N ALA A 161 -5.72 -46.93 26.11
CA ALA A 161 -5.48 -46.84 27.55
C ALA A 161 -4.36 -47.81 27.95
N LYS A 162 -3.54 -47.39 28.91
CA LYS A 162 -2.44 -48.17 29.46
C LYS A 162 -2.40 -48.03 30.98
N SER A 163 -2.27 -49.16 31.66
CA SER A 163 -2.04 -49.16 33.10
C SER A 163 -0.62 -48.67 33.40
N THR A 164 -0.51 -47.70 34.29
CA THR A 164 0.72 -47.07 34.77
C THR A 164 0.73 -47.12 36.31
N ALA A 165 1.87 -46.80 36.94
CA ALA A 165 1.97 -46.78 38.41
C ALA A 165 0.96 -45.82 39.06
N ASP A 166 0.62 -44.72 38.38
CA ASP A 166 -0.28 -43.66 38.89
C ASP A 166 -1.76 -43.85 38.48
N GLY A 167 -2.11 -44.99 37.87
CA GLY A 167 -3.48 -45.28 37.40
C GLY A 167 -3.51 -45.65 35.91
N ILE A 168 -4.57 -45.26 35.21
CA ILE A 168 -4.78 -45.61 33.80
C ILE A 168 -4.60 -44.37 32.94
N SER A 169 -3.49 -44.32 32.21
CA SER A 169 -3.24 -43.29 31.21
C SER A 169 -4.07 -43.58 29.97
N PHE A 170 -4.81 -42.59 29.48
CA PHE A 170 -5.65 -42.70 28.29
C PHE A 170 -5.38 -41.57 27.30
N SER A 171 -5.64 -41.86 26.03
CA SER A 171 -5.69 -40.88 24.94
C SER A 171 -7.02 -41.03 24.22
N THR A 172 -7.73 -39.92 24.06
CA THR A 172 -9.00 -39.86 23.33
C THR A 172 -9.01 -38.64 22.43
N ARG A 173 -9.63 -38.80 21.26
CA ARG A 173 -9.88 -37.73 20.30
C ARG A 173 -11.36 -37.50 20.21
N VAL A 174 -11.78 -36.25 20.33
CA VAL A 174 -13.16 -35.81 20.27
C VAL A 174 -13.30 -34.87 19.07
N VAL A 175 -14.33 -35.09 18.25
CA VAL A 175 -14.68 -34.19 17.15
C VAL A 175 -15.59 -33.09 17.69
N LEU A 176 -15.27 -31.84 17.39
CA LEU A 176 -16.04 -30.68 17.83
C LEU A 176 -17.12 -30.33 16.81
N LEU A 177 -18.31 -29.99 17.31
CA LEU A 177 -19.43 -29.50 16.50
C LEU A 177 -19.45 -27.95 16.55
N PRO A 178 -18.88 -27.25 15.54
CA PRO A 178 -18.68 -25.81 15.61
C PRO A 178 -19.98 -24.98 15.56
N ASP A 179 -21.09 -25.55 15.09
CA ASP A 179 -22.40 -24.86 15.10
C ASP A 179 -22.94 -24.57 16.50
N LYS A 180 -22.35 -25.20 17.53
CA LYS A 180 -22.75 -25.06 18.94
C LYS A 180 -21.79 -24.17 19.76
N LEU A 181 -20.73 -23.64 19.16
CA LEU A 181 -19.68 -22.83 19.81
C LEU A 181 -19.89 -21.31 19.62
N LYS A 182 -21.12 -20.86 19.38
CA LYS A 182 -21.50 -19.45 19.18
C LYS A 182 -22.26 -18.88 20.36
#